data_AF-A0A964V7E0-F1
#
_entry.id   AF-A0A964V7E0-F1
#
_cell.length_a   1.000
_cell.length_b   1.000
_cell.length_c   1.000
_cell.angle_alpha   90.00
_cell.angle_beta   90.00
_cell.angle_gamma   90.00
#
_symmetry.space_group_name_H-M   'P 1'
#
loop_
_entity.id
_entity.type
_entity.pdbx_description
1 polymer ?
#
loop_
_entity_poly.entity_id
_entity_poly.type
_entity_poly.pdbx_seq_one_letter_code
_entity_poly.pdbx_strand_id
1 'polypeptide(L)'
;MSVSLRYASAAVLLVGVVTLGLWPFVGEAARTGVLVAGVIALPIQVLAFSQLVRYRGRANGFLAAWAGGMALRAVVVVVAAIVVIRSGTESAVPMLLALPGFFFGLLLLEPIYFKKEMPQTAPHAAGTTA
;
A
#
# COMPACT_ATOMS: atom_id res chain seq x y z
N MET A 1 -3.66 -10.41 17.16
CA MET A 1 -2.90 -9.47 16.30
C MET A 1 -3.81 -8.35 15.85
N SER A 2 -3.39 -7.09 15.99
CA SER A 2 -4.16 -5.94 15.49
C SER A 2 -4.25 -5.99 13.95
N VAL A 3 -5.35 -5.47 13.40
CA VAL A 3 -5.57 -5.38 11.93
C VAL A 3 -4.42 -4.66 11.24
N SER A 4 -3.91 -3.60 11.86
CA SER A 4 -2.73 -2.85 11.39
C SER A 4 -1.48 -3.73 11.28
N LEU A 5 -1.27 -4.68 12.20
CA LEU A 5 -0.11 -5.56 12.16
C LEU A 5 -0.21 -6.61 11.05
N ARG A 6 -1.42 -7.14 10.79
CA ARG A 6 -1.67 -8.06 9.67
C ARG A 6 -1.51 -7.37 8.32
N TYR A 7 -1.97 -6.12 8.22
CA TYR A 7 -1.79 -5.31 7.02
C TYR A 7 -0.31 -4.98 6.79
N ALA A 8 0.42 -4.55 7.83
CA ALA A 8 1.85 -4.28 7.74
C ALA A 8 2.63 -5.53 7.29
N SER A 9 2.34 -6.71 7.86
CA SER A 9 2.98 -7.96 7.41
C SER A 9 2.66 -8.32 5.97
N ALA A 10 1.42 -8.06 5.51
CA ALA A 10 1.02 -8.34 4.14
C ALA A 10 1.64 -7.35 3.14
N ALA A 11 1.81 -6.09 3.53
CA ALA A 11 2.50 -5.07 2.74
C ALA A 11 3.98 -5.43 2.57
N VAL A 12 4.66 -5.81 3.66
CA VAL A 12 6.05 -6.29 3.63
C VAL A 12 6.18 -7.53 2.76
N LEU A 13 5.27 -8.50 2.89
CA LEU A 13 5.26 -9.70 2.04
C LEU A 13 5.06 -9.35 0.57
N LEU A 14 4.10 -8.50 0.22
CA LEU A 14 3.84 -8.12 -1.17
C LEU A 14 5.06 -7.42 -1.78
N VAL A 15 5.62 -6.42 -1.09
CA VAL A 15 6.83 -5.72 -1.55
C VAL A 15 8.00 -6.68 -1.68
N GLY A 16 8.20 -7.57 -0.71
CA GLY A 16 9.26 -8.57 -0.73
C GLY A 16 9.13 -9.56 -1.88
N VAL A 17 7.93 -10.12 -2.09
CA VAL A 17 7.65 -11.08 -3.18
C VAL A 17 7.84 -10.43 -4.55
N VAL A 18 7.33 -9.22 -4.75
CA VAL A 18 7.49 -8.51 -6.02
C VAL A 18 8.96 -8.16 -6.27
N THR A 19 9.69 -7.70 -5.25
CA THR A 19 11.12 -7.37 -5.34
C THR A 19 11.95 -8.60 -5.68
N LEU A 20 11.73 -9.73 -4.98
CA LEU A 20 12.45 -10.98 -5.23
C LEU A 20 12.07 -11.61 -6.58
N GLY A 21 10.81 -11.53 -6.98
CA GLY A 21 10.35 -12.03 -8.27
C GLY A 21 10.93 -11.25 -9.46
N LEU A 22 11.11 -9.93 -9.31
CA LEU A 22 11.75 -9.09 -10.32
C LEU A 22 13.28 -9.20 -10.33
N TRP A 23 13.90 -9.67 -9.23
CA TRP A 23 15.35 -9.74 -9.06
C TRP A 23 16.14 -10.36 -10.22
N PRO A 24 15.74 -11.53 -10.81
CA PRO A 24 16.47 -12.11 -11.93
C PRO A 24 16.27 -11.36 -13.25
N PHE A 25 15.22 -10.55 -13.37
CA PHE A 25 14.86 -9.81 -14.59
C PHE A 25 15.42 -8.38 -14.63
N VAL A 26 15.91 -7.87 -13.51
CA VAL A 26 16.28 -6.47 -13.33
C VAL A 26 17.79 -6.32 -13.15
N GLY A 27 18.41 -5.43 -13.95
CA GLY A 27 19.84 -5.11 -13.90
C GLY A 27 20.27 -4.43 -12.59
N GLU A 28 21.58 -4.40 -12.31
CA GLU A 28 22.13 -3.98 -11.01
C GLU A 28 21.72 -2.55 -10.59
N ALA A 29 21.81 -1.59 -11.50
CA ALA A 29 21.34 -0.21 -11.27
C ALA A 29 19.83 -0.14 -10.97
N ALA A 30 19.05 -1.01 -11.61
CA ALA A 30 17.61 -1.04 -11.45
C ALA A 30 17.16 -1.74 -10.14
N ARG A 31 17.95 -2.70 -9.61
CA ARG A 31 17.72 -3.29 -8.28
C ARG A 31 17.79 -2.25 -7.18
N THR A 32 18.76 -1.35 -7.24
CA THR A 32 18.90 -0.25 -6.27
C THR A 32 17.67 0.65 -6.29
N GLY A 33 17.16 1.01 -7.48
CA GLY A 33 15.94 1.81 -7.63
C GLY A 33 14.70 1.14 -7.03
N VAL A 34 14.54 -0.18 -7.25
CA VAL A 34 13.43 -0.97 -6.69
C VAL A 34 13.52 -1.07 -5.16
N LEU A 35 14.72 -1.29 -4.62
CA LEU A 35 14.93 -1.37 -3.16
C LEU A 35 14.64 -0.03 -2.47
N VAL A 36 15.16 1.07 -3.01
CA VAL A 36 14.89 2.42 -2.48
C VAL A 36 13.40 2.73 -2.54
N ALA A 37 12.72 2.37 -3.64
CA ALA A 37 11.28 2.53 -3.75
C ALA A 37 10.53 1.70 -2.68
N GLY A 38 10.94 0.46 -2.41
CA GLY A 38 10.35 -0.38 -1.36
C GLY A 38 10.54 0.21 0.05
N VAL A 39 11.74 0.72 0.36
CA VAL A 39 12.05 1.36 1.65
C VAL A 39 11.21 2.61 1.87
N ILE A 40 10.91 3.38 0.81
CA ILE A 40 10.06 4.57 0.90
C ILE A 40 8.57 4.18 0.98
N ALA A 41 8.14 3.19 0.18
CA ALA A 41 6.73 2.81 0.08
C ALA A 41 6.17 2.22 1.39
N LEU A 42 6.96 1.38 2.08
CA LEU A 42 6.52 0.72 3.32
C LEU A 42 6.11 1.69 4.44
N PRO A 43 6.93 2.65 4.89
CA PRO A 43 6.55 3.58 5.96
C PRO A 43 5.36 4.44 5.57
N ILE A 44 5.26 4.87 4.31
CA ILE A 44 4.13 5.67 3.83
C ILE A 44 2.84 4.86 3.83
N GLN A 45 2.89 3.60 3.40
CA GLN A 45 1.71 2.75 3.39
C GLN A 45 1.23 2.44 4.81
N VAL A 46 2.15 2.21 5.76
CA VAL A 46 1.82 2.02 7.18
C VAL A 46 1.18 3.27 7.78
N LEU A 47 1.72 4.46 7.47
CA LEU A 47 1.16 5.74 7.93
C LEU A 47 -0.24 6.00 7.36
N ALA A 48 -0.42 5.79 6.06
CA ALA A 48 -1.72 5.96 5.39
C ALA A 48 -2.78 5.02 5.97
N PHE A 49 -2.42 3.75 6.19
CA PHE A 49 -3.34 2.77 6.77
C PHE A 49 -3.65 3.04 8.25
N SER A 50 -2.66 3.48 9.03
CA SER A 50 -2.84 3.87 10.43
C SER A 50 -3.84 5.02 10.57
N GLN A 51 -3.73 6.03 9.70
CA GLN A 51 -4.70 7.13 9.61
C GLN A 51 -6.11 6.61 9.27
N LEU A 52 -6.22 5.70 8.31
CA LEU A 52 -7.50 5.11 7.90
C LEU A 52 -8.21 4.36 9.05
N VAL A 53 -7.45 3.56 9.82
CA VAL A 53 -7.98 2.81 10.97
C VAL A 53 -8.42 3.77 12.09
N ARG A 54 -7.67 4.86 12.32
CA ARG A 54 -7.97 5.83 13.38
C ARG A 54 -9.27 6.61 13.15
N TYR A 55 -9.66 6.83 11.89
CA TYR A 55 -10.83 7.63 11.53
C TYR A 55 -12.04 6.81 11.04
N ARG A 56 -11.95 5.48 11.07
CA ARG A 56 -13.00 4.52 10.64
C ARG A 56 -14.38 4.71 11.31
N GLY A 57 -14.44 5.38 12.47
CA GLY A 57 -15.70 5.61 13.20
C GLY A 57 -16.52 6.84 12.76
N ARG A 58 -16.03 7.68 11.85
CA ARG A 58 -16.75 8.89 11.38
C ARG A 58 -16.72 8.95 9.86
N ALA A 59 -17.87 8.98 9.19
CA ALA A 59 -17.99 9.00 7.73
C ALA A 59 -17.13 10.12 7.07
N ASN A 60 -17.15 11.33 7.63
CA ASN A 60 -16.30 12.44 7.14
C ASN A 60 -14.80 12.22 7.41
N GLY A 61 -14.44 11.54 8.50
CA GLY A 61 -13.06 11.22 8.84
C GLY A 61 -12.46 10.14 7.95
N PHE A 62 -13.25 9.15 7.56
CA PHE A 62 -12.85 8.12 6.61
C PHE A 62 -12.52 8.71 5.23
N LEU A 63 -13.38 9.60 4.71
CA LEU A 63 -13.15 10.26 3.42
C LEU A 63 -11.91 11.17 3.46
N ALA A 64 -11.71 11.91 4.55
CA ALA A 64 -10.53 12.75 4.75
C ALA A 64 -9.24 11.95 4.88
N ALA A 65 -9.26 10.81 5.61
CA ALA A 65 -8.10 9.93 5.73
C ALA A 65 -7.77 9.23 4.41
N TRP A 66 -8.79 8.83 3.64
CA TRP A 66 -8.62 8.25 2.31
C TRP A 66 -8.04 9.27 1.31
N ALA A 67 -8.63 10.46 1.23
CA ALA A 67 -8.15 11.55 0.39
C ALA A 67 -6.74 12.00 0.81
N GLY A 68 -6.48 12.09 2.12
CA GLY A 68 -5.17 12.38 2.69
C GLY A 68 -4.12 11.31 2.34
N GLY A 69 -4.48 10.03 2.37
CA GLY A 69 -3.63 8.94 1.93
C GLY A 69 -3.29 9.01 0.44
N MET A 70 -4.26 9.36 -0.41
CA MET A 70 -4.03 9.58 -1.85
C MET A 70 -3.15 10.80 -2.12
N ALA A 71 -3.40 11.92 -1.44
CA ALA A 71 -2.58 13.11 -1.54
C ALA A 71 -1.14 12.84 -1.09
N LEU A 72 -0.94 12.13 0.03
CA LEU A 72 0.38 11.77 0.54
C LEU A 72 1.15 10.91 -0.47
N ARG A 73 0.51 9.88 -1.06
CA ARG A 73 1.13 9.05 -2.09
C ARG A 73 1.53 9.89 -3.31
N ALA A 74 0.65 10.76 -3.79
CA ALA A 74 0.94 11.64 -4.92
C ALA A 74 2.12 12.58 -4.63
N VAL A 75 2.14 13.21 -3.45
CA VAL A 75 3.24 14.08 -3.01
C VAL A 75 4.56 13.31 -2.98
N VAL A 76 4.56 12.09 -2.44
CA VAL A 76 5.78 11.27 -2.37
C VAL A 76 6.28 10.93 -3.77
N VAL A 77 5.41 10.53 -4.69
CA VAL A 77 5.80 10.24 -6.07
C VAL A 77 6.42 11.47 -6.71
N VAL A 78 5.81 12.64 -6.54
CA VAL A 78 6.31 13.91 -7.10
C VAL A 78 7.66 14.29 -6.47
N VAL A 79 7.80 14.20 -5.14
CA VAL A 79 9.06 14.50 -4.45
C VAL A 79 10.16 13.54 -4.88
N ALA A 80 9.87 12.24 -4.95
CA ALA A 80 10.80 11.24 -5.43
C ALA A 80 11.24 11.52 -6.87
N ALA A 81 10.30 11.88 -7.76
CA ALA A 81 10.59 12.30 -9.13
C ALA A 81 11.55 13.50 -9.18
N ILE A 82 11.27 14.56 -8.41
CA ILE A 82 12.12 15.75 -8.38
C ILE A 82 13.53 15.41 -7.89
N VAL A 83 13.65 14.64 -6.79
CA VAL A 83 14.94 14.27 -6.20
C VAL A 83 15.76 13.45 -7.18
N VAL A 84 15.15 12.43 -7.80
CA VAL A 84 15.80 11.50 -8.72
C VAL A 84 16.23 12.20 -10.01
N ILE A 85 15.36 13.02 -10.61
CA ILE A 85 15.68 13.77 -11.84
C ILE A 85 16.85 14.72 -11.58
N ARG A 86 16.88 15.37 -10.40
CA ARG A 86 17.96 16.29 -10.03
C ARG A 86 19.29 15.62 -9.71
N SER A 87 19.26 14.37 -9.27
CA SER A 87 20.48 13.63 -8.93
C SER A 87 21.08 12.89 -10.13
N GLY A 88 20.38 12.84 -11.27
CA GLY A 88 20.91 12.26 -12.51
C GLY A 88 21.22 10.77 -12.41
N THR A 89 20.56 10.06 -11.49
CA THR A 89 20.87 8.65 -11.22
C THR A 89 20.42 7.75 -12.36
N GLU A 90 21.23 6.77 -12.75
CA GLU A 90 20.84 5.75 -13.75
C GLU A 90 19.65 4.90 -13.28
N SER A 91 19.44 4.81 -11.96
CA SER A 91 18.30 4.13 -11.33
C SER A 91 17.00 4.93 -11.38
N ALA A 92 16.98 6.10 -12.01
CA ALA A 92 15.83 7.00 -12.03
C ALA A 92 14.57 6.36 -12.62
N VAL A 93 14.67 5.83 -13.83
CA VAL A 93 13.57 5.20 -14.55
C VAL A 93 12.98 4.02 -13.76
N PRO A 94 13.77 3.02 -13.32
CA PRO A 94 13.23 1.89 -12.55
C PRO A 94 12.65 2.30 -11.19
N MET A 95 13.22 3.30 -10.50
CA MET A 95 12.67 3.81 -9.24
C MET A 95 11.30 4.48 -9.46
N LEU A 96 11.17 5.29 -10.50
CA LEU A 96 9.92 5.98 -10.83
C LEU A 96 8.83 5.08 -11.37
N LEU A 97 9.18 3.92 -11.94
CA LEU A 97 8.21 2.88 -12.30
C LEU A 97 7.82 2.00 -11.10
N ALA A 98 8.79 1.60 -10.28
CA ALA A 98 8.56 0.72 -9.15
C ALA A 98 7.71 1.39 -8.05
N LEU A 99 7.95 2.67 -7.76
CA LEU A 99 7.27 3.39 -6.68
C LEU A 99 5.73 3.47 -6.85
N PRO A 100 5.18 3.98 -7.97
CA PRO A 100 3.74 3.94 -8.22
C PRO A 100 3.23 2.51 -8.41
N GLY A 101 4.02 1.60 -8.98
CA GLY A 101 3.67 0.17 -9.09
C GLY A 101 3.42 -0.47 -7.71
N PHE A 102 4.29 -0.21 -6.73
CA PHE A 102 4.10 -0.65 -5.35
C PHE A 102 2.88 -0.01 -4.70
N PHE A 103 2.67 1.30 -4.87
CA PHE A 103 1.47 1.95 -4.35
C PHE A 103 0.19 1.34 -4.94
N PHE A 104 0.19 1.01 -6.23
CA PHE A 104 -0.95 0.39 -6.89
C PHE A 104 -1.20 -1.03 -6.38
N GLY A 105 -0.16 -1.87 -6.29
CA GLY A 105 -0.27 -3.22 -5.74
C GLY A 105 -0.78 -3.23 -4.29
N LEU A 106 -0.32 -2.28 -3.47
CA LEU A 106 -0.77 -2.13 -2.09
C LEU A 106 -2.21 -1.57 -1.99
N LEU A 107 -2.62 -0.73 -2.93
CA LEU A 107 -4.01 -0.26 -3.07
C LEU A 107 -4.97 -1.39 -3.43
N LEU A 108 -4.56 -2.34 -4.29
CA LEU A 108 -5.38 -3.53 -4.60
C LEU A 108 -5.54 -4.46 -3.38
N LEU A 109 -4.59 -4.42 -2.44
CA LEU A 109 -4.63 -5.24 -1.23
C LEU A 109 -5.64 -4.71 -0.20
N GLU A 110 -5.85 -3.39 -0.13
CA GLU A 110 -6.83 -2.75 0.77
C GLU A 110 -8.25 -3.34 0.64
N PRO A 111 -8.89 -3.40 -0.55
CA PRO A 111 -10.26 -3.89 -0.67
C PRO A 111 -10.41 -5.37 -0.31
N ILE A 112 -9.37 -6.21 -0.50
CA ILE A 112 -9.41 -7.63 -0.12
C ILE A 112 -9.52 -7.77 1.41
N TYR A 113 -8.78 -6.95 2.15
CA TYR A 113 -8.85 -6.95 3.62
C TYR A 113 -10.13 -6.32 4.14
N PHE A 114 -10.60 -5.23 3.53
CA PHE A 114 -11.90 -4.62 3.86
C PHE A 114 -13.07 -5.60 3.64
N LYS A 115 -13.03 -6.42 2.57
CA LYS A 115 -14.07 -7.43 2.30
C LYS A 115 -14.13 -8.54 3.34
N LYS A 116 -12.98 -8.90 3.93
CA LYS A 116 -12.87 -10.01 4.89
C LYS A 116 -13.41 -9.65 6.28
N GLU A 117 -13.64 -8.37 6.56
CA GLU A 117 -14.23 -7.87 7.79
C GLU A 117 -15.74 -7.64 7.73
N MET A 118 -16.41 -7.87 6.58
CA MET A 118 -17.85 -8.10 6.61
C MET A 118 -18.05 -9.51 7.17
N PRO A 119 -18.51 -9.67 8.42
CA PRO A 119 -18.96 -10.98 8.86
C PRO A 119 -20.02 -11.41 7.85
N GLN A 120 -19.89 -12.63 7.34
CA GLN A 120 -21.02 -13.33 6.77
C GLN A 120 -22.13 -13.33 7.82
N THR A 121 -23.03 -12.35 7.79
CA THR A 121 -24.38 -12.53 8.31
C THR A 121 -25.14 -13.31 7.25
N ALA A 122 -24.82 -14.60 7.15
CA ALA A 122 -25.75 -15.64 6.72
C ALA A 122 -25.12 -16.99 7.09
N PRO A 123 -25.87 -18.02 7.54
CA PRO A 123 -27.34 -18.14 7.47
C PRO A 123 -28.02 -18.74 8.74
N HIS A 124 -29.35 -18.71 8.73
CA HIS A 124 -30.31 -19.58 9.43
C HIS A 124 -30.61 -19.43 10.94
N ALA A 125 -31.83 -18.98 11.22
CA ALA A 125 -32.82 -19.70 12.04
C ALA A 125 -34.19 -19.48 11.36
N ALA A 126 -34.78 -20.44 10.64
CA ALA A 126 -35.48 -21.62 11.15
C ALA A 126 -36.46 -21.28 12.30
N GLY A 127 -37.76 -21.20 11.95
CA GLY A 127 -38.89 -21.58 12.80
C GLY A 127 -39.22 -20.72 14.03
N THR A 128 -40.35 -20.01 13.98
CA THR A 128 -41.24 -19.67 15.12
C THR A 128 -42.57 -19.26 14.47
N THR A 129 -43.47 -20.22 14.21
CA THR A 129 -44.71 -20.45 15.00
C THR A 129 -45.60 -19.22 15.16
N ALA A 130 -46.69 -19.18 14.40
CA ALA A 130 -48.07 -19.06 14.88
C ALA A 130 -49.02 -19.29 13.69
#